data_AF-A0A3A9JLH2-F1
#
_entry.id   AF-A0A3A9JLH2-F1
#
_cell.length_a   1.000
_cell.length_b   1.000
_cell.length_c   1.000
_cell.angle_alpha   90.00
_cell.angle_beta   90.00
_cell.angle_gamma   90.00
#
_symmetry.space_group_name_H-M   'P 1'
#
loop_
_entity.id
_entity.type
_entity.pdbx_description
1 polymer ?
#
loop_
_entity_poly.entity_id
_entity_poly.type
_entity_poly.pdbx_seq_one_letter_code
_entity_poly.pdbx_strand_id
1 'polypeptide(L)'
;MSHRERKIQERKTREAKIEEQIKNGTIIRVTYEEKKKKPAIPNRLSPFTTSEEELKDRQETVEKAVMVYYRMLSDLLPKLSRIQDPRKPGKIKHKMKVLIIYGILMSMYQIGSRRKANQMISRPVFFDNLKTMFPELETMPHADTLARLLEKLEASQILECMIGLLKDLIRNKKFRNFMHKKRFLIAIDGTQKFFRDFQWAPECLQRHVGGETQTPQYYCYVLEAVLILGDGITLPVMSEFIENNENNKEESKQDCERKGFYRMAEKLKKIFRKTKLSIIAD
;
A
#
# COMPACT_ATOMS: atom_id res chain seq x y z
N MET A 1 -33.17 12.07 29.34
CA MET A 1 -32.75 12.33 27.95
C MET A 1 -32.64 11.02 27.20
N SER A 2 -33.32 10.94 26.05
CA SER A 2 -33.20 9.84 25.09
C SER A 2 -31.77 9.76 24.52
N HIS A 3 -31.31 8.57 24.13
CA HIS A 3 -30.03 8.37 23.45
C HIS A 3 -29.86 9.29 22.22
N ARG A 4 -30.99 9.56 21.53
CA ARG A 4 -31.03 10.45 20.37
C ARG A 4 -30.78 11.91 20.74
N GLU A 5 -31.32 12.38 21.86
CA GLU A 5 -31.12 13.75 22.36
C GLU A 5 -29.67 13.97 22.81
N ARG A 6 -29.06 12.98 23.46
CA ARG A 6 -27.64 13.00 23.83
C ARG A 6 -26.73 13.15 22.60
N LYS A 7 -26.95 12.34 21.55
CA LYS A 7 -26.18 12.43 20.30
C LYS A 7 -26.35 13.79 19.61
N ILE A 8 -27.55 14.37 19.62
CA ILE A 8 -27.79 15.69 19.05
C ILE A 8 -27.04 16.78 19.83
N GLN A 9 -27.05 16.70 21.16
CA GLN A 9 -26.36 17.66 22.02
C GLN A 9 -24.83 17.56 21.88
N GLU A 10 -24.27 16.34 21.81
CA GLU A 10 -22.85 16.11 21.51
C GLU A 10 -22.43 16.63 20.14
N ARG A 11 -23.32 16.53 19.14
CA ARG A 11 -23.06 17.06 17.80
C ARG A 11 -23.01 18.59 17.81
N LYS A 12 -23.97 19.23 18.48
CA LYS A 12 -24.02 20.70 18.64
C LYS A 12 -22.80 21.26 19.37
N THR A 13 -22.37 20.61 20.46
CA THR A 13 -21.18 21.05 21.21
C THR A 13 -19.90 20.88 20.39
N ARG A 14 -19.80 19.81 19.60
CA ARG A 14 -18.67 19.59 18.69
C ARG A 14 -18.64 20.62 17.56
N GLU A 15 -19.78 20.96 16.98
CA GLU A 15 -19.90 22.00 15.94
C GLU A 15 -19.54 23.38 16.46
N ALA A 16 -20.03 23.79 17.63
CA ALA A 16 -19.69 25.07 18.26
C ALA A 16 -18.19 25.20 18.53
N LYS A 17 -17.55 24.11 19.00
CA LYS A 17 -16.10 24.07 19.23
C LYS A 17 -15.30 24.22 17.93
N ILE A 18 -15.76 23.61 16.83
CA ILE A 18 -15.13 23.76 15.52
C ILE A 18 -15.28 25.21 15.02
N GLU A 19 -16.42 25.84 15.23
CA GLU A 19 -16.66 27.24 14.86
C GLU A 19 -15.75 28.22 15.61
N GLU A 20 -15.58 28.02 16.92
CA GLU A 20 -14.65 28.80 17.73
C GLU A 20 -13.19 28.61 17.25
N GLN A 21 -12.83 27.38 16.91
CA GLN A 21 -11.53 27.05 16.31
C GLN A 21 -11.33 27.60 14.89
N ILE A 22 -12.41 27.87 14.15
CA ILE A 22 -12.32 28.58 12.88
C ILE A 22 -12.09 30.07 13.13
N LYS A 23 -12.82 30.68 14.07
CA LYS A 23 -12.70 32.10 14.42
C LYS A 23 -11.32 32.47 14.94
N ASN A 24 -10.72 31.61 15.76
CA ASN A 24 -9.38 31.84 16.31
C ASN A 24 -8.24 31.47 15.33
N GLY A 25 -8.56 31.06 14.10
CA GLY A 25 -7.58 30.74 13.06
C GLY A 25 -6.86 29.39 13.23
N THR A 26 -7.26 28.57 14.21
CA THR A 26 -6.69 27.22 14.41
C THR A 26 -7.13 26.28 13.28
N ILE A 27 -8.34 26.48 12.74
CA ILE A 27 -8.93 25.71 11.64
C ILE A 27 -9.27 26.67 10.50
N ILE A 28 -8.80 26.35 9.29
CA ILE A 28 -9.23 27.07 8.08
C ILE A 28 -10.39 26.31 7.47
N ARG A 29 -11.59 26.90 7.49
CA ARG A 29 -12.73 26.38 6.73
C ARG A 29 -12.50 26.66 5.24
N VAL A 30 -12.34 25.60 4.46
CA VAL A 30 -12.23 25.70 3.01
C VAL A 30 -13.59 25.37 2.42
N THR A 31 -14.22 26.35 1.77
CA THR A 31 -15.44 26.12 0.98
C THR A 31 -15.09 25.18 -0.17
N TYR A 32 -15.91 24.16 -0.39
CA TYR A 32 -15.74 23.26 -1.53
C TYR A 32 -15.96 24.07 -2.82
N GLU A 33 -14.89 24.23 -3.60
CA GLU A 33 -14.99 24.72 -4.97
C GLU A 33 -15.19 23.52 -5.88
N GLU A 34 -16.23 23.56 -6.71
CA GLU A 34 -16.54 22.50 -7.66
C GLU A 34 -15.34 22.32 -8.62
N LYS A 35 -14.65 21.18 -8.49
CA LYS A 35 -13.52 20.88 -9.38
C LYS A 35 -14.06 20.67 -10.79
N LYS A 36 -13.37 21.21 -11.80
CA LYS A 36 -13.58 20.84 -13.20
C LYS A 36 -13.60 19.31 -13.28
N LYS A 37 -14.75 18.74 -13.66
CA LYS A 37 -14.90 17.30 -13.85
C LYS A 37 -13.83 16.86 -14.85
N LYS A 38 -13.14 15.76 -14.54
CA LYS A 38 -12.25 15.14 -15.54
C LYS A 38 -13.08 14.90 -16.81
N PRO A 39 -12.56 15.21 -18.00
CA PRO A 39 -13.26 14.90 -19.23
C PRO A 39 -13.61 13.41 -19.19
N ALA A 40 -14.88 13.10 -19.40
CA ALA A 40 -15.34 11.72 -19.42
C ALA A 40 -14.52 10.97 -20.48
N ILE A 41 -14.09 9.75 -20.14
CA ILE A 41 -13.52 8.86 -21.15
C ILE A 41 -14.60 8.68 -22.21
N PRO A 42 -14.33 8.99 -23.49
CA PRO A 42 -15.33 8.89 -24.53
C PRO A 42 -15.82 7.44 -24.60
N ASN A 43 -17.13 7.25 -24.48
CA ASN A 43 -17.76 5.96 -24.69
C ASN A 43 -17.75 5.66 -26.19
N ARG A 44 -16.69 5.02 -26.67
CA ARG A 44 -16.50 4.65 -28.07
C ARG A 44 -15.94 3.23 -28.20
N LEU A 45 -16.21 2.62 -29.34
CA LEU A 45 -15.57 1.36 -29.74
C LEU A 45 -14.07 1.54 -29.93
N SER A 46 -13.34 0.42 -30.00
CA SER A 46 -11.91 0.39 -30.23
C SER A 46 -11.52 1.30 -31.40
N PRO A 47 -10.47 2.14 -31.26
CA PRO A 47 -9.98 2.93 -32.37
C PRO A 47 -9.24 2.10 -33.42
N PHE A 48 -8.85 0.86 -33.10
CA PHE A 48 -8.09 -0.01 -33.99
C PHE A 48 -8.99 -0.64 -35.04
N THR A 49 -8.53 -0.61 -36.28
CA THR A 49 -9.27 -1.18 -37.43
C THR A 49 -8.84 -2.61 -37.72
N THR A 50 -7.58 -2.97 -37.40
CA THR A 50 -7.03 -4.31 -37.65
C THR A 50 -6.38 -4.90 -36.40
N SER A 51 -6.26 -6.23 -36.38
CA SER A 51 -5.55 -6.96 -35.31
C SER A 51 -4.06 -6.61 -35.25
N GLU A 52 -3.43 -6.34 -36.38
CA GLU A 52 -2.02 -5.93 -36.47
C GLU A 52 -1.78 -4.56 -35.84
N GLU A 53 -2.70 -3.60 -36.06
CA GLU A 53 -2.64 -2.28 -35.46
C GLU A 53 -2.77 -2.36 -33.94
N GLU A 54 -3.73 -3.15 -33.44
CA GLU A 54 -3.90 -3.40 -32.00
C GLU A 54 -2.64 -4.06 -31.40
N LEU A 55 -2.10 -5.09 -32.05
CA LEU A 55 -0.90 -5.78 -31.57
C LEU A 55 0.31 -4.85 -31.50
N LYS A 56 0.47 -3.97 -32.49
CA LYS A 56 1.54 -2.97 -32.49
C LYS A 56 1.37 -1.96 -31.36
N ASP A 57 0.17 -1.43 -31.15
CA ASP A 57 -0.09 -0.49 -30.05
C ASP A 57 0.13 -1.15 -28.68
N ARG A 58 -0.31 -2.40 -28.51
CA ARG A 58 -0.09 -3.18 -27.28
C ARG A 58 1.39 -3.39 -27.03
N GLN A 59 2.15 -3.75 -28.06
CA GLN A 59 3.60 -3.92 -27.97
C GLN A 59 4.29 -2.62 -27.57
N GLU A 60 4.02 -1.52 -28.28
CA GLU A 60 4.60 -0.20 -27.95
C GLU A 60 4.24 0.25 -26.53
N THR A 61 3.00 0.00 -26.10
CA THR A 61 2.53 0.34 -24.75
C THR A 61 3.27 -0.47 -23.71
N VAL A 62 3.46 -1.78 -23.93
CA VAL A 62 4.23 -2.66 -23.04
C VAL A 62 5.68 -2.21 -22.98
N GLU A 63 6.33 -1.92 -24.12
CA GLU A 63 7.72 -1.45 -24.15
C GLU A 63 7.91 -0.15 -23.36
N LYS A 64 7.00 0.83 -23.55
CA LYS A 64 7.00 2.09 -22.79
C LYS A 64 6.81 1.84 -21.30
N ALA A 65 5.89 0.94 -20.92
CA ALA A 65 5.66 0.58 -19.52
C ALA A 65 6.88 -0.12 -18.90
N VAL A 66 7.53 -1.03 -19.64
CA VAL A 66 8.74 -1.74 -19.21
C VAL A 66 9.88 -0.77 -18.93
N MET A 67 10.09 0.25 -19.77
CA MET A 67 11.11 1.27 -19.50
C MET A 67 10.87 2.01 -18.17
N VAL A 68 9.61 2.32 -17.85
CA VAL A 68 9.24 2.95 -16.59
C VAL A 68 9.48 1.98 -15.42
N TYR A 69 9.03 0.73 -15.53
CA TYR A 69 9.23 -0.29 -14.51
C TYR A 69 10.70 -0.57 -14.26
N TYR A 70 11.50 -0.71 -15.32
CA TYR A 70 12.93 -0.94 -15.21
C TYR A 70 13.61 0.22 -14.47
N ARG A 71 13.24 1.47 -14.75
CA ARG A 71 13.76 2.62 -14.00
C ARG A 71 13.36 2.59 -12.53
N MET A 72 12.09 2.34 -12.22
CA MET A 72 11.61 2.29 -10.83
C MET A 72 12.27 1.13 -10.06
N LEU A 73 12.38 -0.04 -10.68
CA LEU A 73 13.03 -1.21 -10.10
C LEU A 73 14.55 -1.02 -9.98
N SER A 74 15.21 -0.35 -10.92
CA SER A 74 16.63 -0.01 -10.82
C SER A 74 16.94 0.86 -9.59
N ASP A 75 16.00 1.71 -9.18
CA ASP A 75 16.15 2.51 -7.96
C ASP A 75 15.78 1.72 -6.69
N LEU A 76 14.83 0.78 -6.79
CA LEU A 76 14.28 0.02 -5.66
C LEU A 76 15.12 -1.21 -5.30
N LEU A 77 15.56 -2.00 -6.28
CA LEU A 77 16.29 -3.25 -6.06
C LEU A 77 17.61 -3.05 -5.29
N PRO A 78 18.42 -2.00 -5.54
CA PRO A 78 19.61 -1.73 -4.73
C PRO A 78 19.29 -1.38 -3.27
N LYS A 79 18.11 -0.81 -2.99
CA LYS A 79 17.66 -0.54 -1.62
C LYS A 79 17.24 -1.86 -0.94
N LEU A 80 16.45 -2.68 -1.64
CA LEU A 80 16.07 -4.00 -1.16
C LEU A 80 17.26 -4.92 -0.91
N SER A 81 18.33 -4.82 -1.70
CA SER A 81 19.55 -5.61 -1.48
C SER A 81 20.35 -5.21 -0.25
N ARG A 82 20.01 -4.10 0.43
CA ARG A 82 20.62 -3.72 1.72
C ARG A 82 20.01 -4.49 2.89
N ILE A 83 18.84 -5.07 2.71
CA ILE A 83 18.25 -5.96 3.70
C ILE A 83 19.16 -7.18 3.81
N GLN A 84 19.52 -7.55 5.03
CA GLN A 84 20.36 -8.73 5.25
C GLN A 84 19.59 -9.98 4.82
N ASP A 85 20.23 -10.85 4.06
CA ASP A 85 19.63 -12.10 3.62
C ASP A 85 19.60 -13.09 4.79
N PRO A 86 18.41 -13.47 5.32
CA PRO A 86 18.31 -14.34 6.49
C PRO A 86 18.55 -15.83 6.16
N ARG A 87 18.86 -16.15 4.90
CA ARG A 87 19.12 -17.52 4.44
C ARG A 87 20.57 -17.91 4.72
N LYS A 88 20.81 -19.21 4.92
CA LYS A 88 22.15 -19.74 5.20
C LYS A 88 23.10 -19.48 4.02
N PRO A 89 24.27 -18.85 4.25
CA PRO A 89 25.32 -18.74 3.23
C PRO A 89 25.67 -20.11 2.65
N GLY A 90 25.90 -20.17 1.33
CA GLY A 90 26.18 -21.43 0.61
C GLY A 90 24.96 -22.24 0.17
N LYS A 91 23.74 -21.93 0.65
CA LYS A 91 22.48 -22.52 0.17
C LYS A 91 21.64 -21.57 -0.68
N ILE A 92 22.27 -20.54 -1.25
CA ILE A 92 21.61 -19.48 -2.00
C ILE A 92 21.83 -19.70 -3.50
N LYS A 93 20.80 -20.25 -4.18
CA LYS A 93 20.80 -20.38 -5.65
C LYS A 93 20.44 -19.07 -6.35
N HIS A 94 19.48 -18.33 -5.79
CA HIS A 94 18.99 -17.07 -6.36
C HIS A 94 19.21 -15.91 -5.39
N LYS A 95 19.71 -14.79 -5.92
CA LYS A 95 19.85 -13.53 -5.17
C LYS A 95 18.51 -13.09 -4.60
N MET A 96 18.51 -12.48 -3.42
CA MET A 96 17.28 -12.05 -2.76
C MET A 96 16.43 -11.11 -3.64
N LYS A 97 17.06 -10.19 -4.38
CA LYS A 97 16.37 -9.29 -5.32
C LYS A 97 15.49 -10.03 -6.34
N VAL A 98 15.95 -11.19 -6.82
CA VAL A 98 15.21 -12.04 -7.77
C VAL A 98 13.97 -12.63 -7.11
N LEU A 99 14.08 -13.08 -5.86
CA LEU A 99 12.95 -13.59 -5.09
C LEU A 99 11.92 -12.49 -4.81
N ILE A 100 12.35 -11.28 -4.46
CA ILE A 100 11.42 -10.16 -4.23
C ILE A 100 10.66 -9.79 -5.51
N ILE A 101 11.33 -9.72 -6.67
CA ILE A 101 10.65 -9.51 -7.96
C ILE A 101 9.64 -10.62 -8.21
N TYR A 102 10.02 -11.88 -7.99
CA TYR A 102 9.11 -13.01 -8.11
C TYR A 102 7.87 -12.87 -7.21
N GLY A 103 8.05 -12.40 -5.97
CA GLY A 103 6.94 -12.13 -5.05
C GLY A 103 6.04 -10.98 -5.48
N ILE A 104 6.62 -9.89 -6.01
CA ILE A 104 5.86 -8.77 -6.59
C ILE A 104 5.01 -9.26 -7.75
N LEU A 105 5.58 -10.04 -8.67
CA LEU A 105 4.85 -10.63 -9.79
C LEU A 105 3.72 -11.53 -9.30
N MET A 106 3.99 -12.43 -8.34
CA MET A 106 2.95 -13.28 -7.74
C MET A 106 1.78 -12.47 -7.20
N SER A 107 2.06 -11.34 -6.54
CA SER A 107 1.04 -10.43 -6.02
C SER A 107 0.30 -9.70 -7.15
N MET A 108 1.00 -9.18 -8.17
CA MET A 108 0.40 -8.46 -9.28
C MET A 108 -0.57 -9.35 -10.09
N TYR A 109 -0.21 -10.61 -10.30
CA TYR A 109 -1.05 -11.59 -10.98
C TYR A 109 -2.10 -12.25 -10.09
N GLN A 110 -2.20 -11.86 -8.81
CA GLN A 110 -3.17 -12.39 -7.85
C GLN A 110 -3.17 -13.93 -7.79
N ILE A 111 -1.98 -14.54 -7.80
CA ILE A 111 -1.86 -15.99 -7.86
C ILE A 111 -2.16 -16.62 -6.50
N GLY A 112 -3.31 -17.30 -6.40
CA GLY A 112 -3.84 -17.82 -5.13
C GLY A 112 -3.11 -19.03 -4.52
N SER A 113 -2.08 -19.60 -5.15
CA SER A 113 -1.28 -20.67 -4.53
C SER A 113 0.16 -20.75 -5.05
N ARG A 114 1.07 -21.23 -4.20
CA ARG A 114 2.48 -21.48 -4.57
C ARG A 114 2.61 -22.47 -5.72
N ARG A 115 1.79 -23.52 -5.74
CA ARG A 115 1.75 -24.51 -6.83
C ARG A 115 1.36 -23.86 -8.16
N LYS A 116 0.32 -23.01 -8.14
CA LYS A 116 -0.10 -22.28 -9.34
C LYS A 116 0.96 -21.28 -9.80
N ALA A 117 1.63 -20.61 -8.87
CA ALA A 117 2.70 -19.66 -9.18
C ALA A 117 3.87 -20.34 -9.89
N ASN A 118 4.31 -21.50 -9.39
CA ASN A 118 5.30 -22.32 -10.07
C ASN A 118 4.82 -22.66 -11.49
N GLN A 119 3.63 -23.25 -11.64
CA GLN A 119 3.10 -23.66 -12.96
C GLN A 119 2.96 -22.51 -13.96
N MET A 120 2.51 -21.33 -13.50
CA MET A 120 2.19 -20.20 -14.37
C MET A 120 3.44 -19.40 -14.77
N ILE A 121 4.28 -19.05 -13.79
CA ILE A 121 5.43 -18.18 -14.00
C ILE A 121 6.58 -18.95 -14.67
N SER A 122 6.67 -20.28 -14.47
CA SER A 122 7.69 -21.11 -15.12
C SER A 122 7.37 -21.48 -16.58
N ARG A 123 6.30 -20.95 -17.17
CA ARG A 123 6.00 -21.19 -18.58
C ARG A 123 7.09 -20.58 -19.46
N PRO A 124 7.65 -21.31 -20.44
CA PRO A 124 8.80 -20.83 -21.23
C PRO A 124 8.60 -19.43 -21.83
N VAL A 125 7.50 -19.21 -22.57
CA VAL A 125 7.18 -17.89 -23.16
C VAL A 125 7.09 -16.79 -22.10
N PHE A 126 6.48 -17.09 -20.96
CA PHE A 126 6.34 -16.12 -19.87
C PHE A 126 7.71 -15.80 -19.27
N PHE A 127 8.54 -16.82 -19.07
CA PHE A 127 9.89 -16.67 -18.56
C PHE A 127 10.80 -15.90 -19.51
N ASP A 128 10.74 -16.16 -20.82
CA ASP A 128 11.53 -15.46 -21.83
C ASP A 128 11.15 -13.97 -21.90
N ASN A 129 9.85 -13.67 -21.81
CA ASN A 129 9.38 -12.28 -21.70
C ASN A 129 9.89 -11.60 -20.42
N LEU A 130 9.83 -12.29 -19.27
CA LEU A 130 10.36 -11.76 -18.02
C LEU A 130 11.87 -11.54 -18.08
N LYS A 131 12.62 -12.46 -18.69
CA LYS A 131 14.08 -12.36 -18.83
C LYS A 131 14.49 -11.21 -19.74
N THR A 132 13.69 -10.91 -20.77
CA THR A 132 13.85 -9.71 -21.60
C THR A 132 13.71 -8.43 -20.77
N MET A 133 12.76 -8.39 -19.83
CA MET A 133 12.56 -7.23 -18.94
C MET A 133 13.55 -7.17 -17.78
N PHE A 134 13.99 -8.33 -17.29
CA PHE A 134 14.84 -8.51 -16.10
C PHE A 134 15.95 -9.53 -16.38
N PRO A 135 17.03 -9.12 -17.06
CA PRO A 135 18.10 -10.04 -17.48
C PRO A 135 18.78 -10.77 -16.32
N GLU A 136 18.74 -10.23 -15.09
CA GLU A 136 19.32 -10.90 -13.92
C GLU A 136 18.51 -12.11 -13.43
N LEU A 137 17.33 -12.35 -14.01
CA LEU A 137 16.55 -13.55 -13.81
C LEU A 137 17.12 -14.69 -14.68
N GLU A 138 18.30 -15.19 -14.31
CA GLU A 138 18.99 -16.26 -15.06
C GLU A 138 18.20 -17.57 -15.05
N THR A 139 17.62 -17.92 -13.91
CA THR A 139 16.82 -19.14 -13.70
C THR A 139 15.60 -18.83 -12.83
N MET A 140 14.52 -19.59 -13.03
CA MET A 140 13.25 -19.43 -12.32
C MET A 140 13.38 -19.86 -10.84
N PRO A 141 13.10 -18.98 -9.86
CA PRO A 141 13.00 -19.39 -8.47
C PRO A 141 11.72 -20.21 -8.20
N HIS A 142 11.78 -21.05 -7.18
CA HIS A 142 10.61 -21.79 -6.68
C HIS A 142 9.83 -20.96 -5.65
N ALA A 143 8.50 -21.01 -5.68
CA ALA A 143 7.64 -20.27 -4.75
C ALA A 143 7.87 -20.62 -3.27
N ASP A 144 8.27 -21.86 -2.95
CA ASP A 144 8.63 -22.24 -1.58
C ASP A 144 9.94 -21.59 -1.10
N THR A 145 10.84 -21.23 -2.02
CA THR A 145 12.04 -20.49 -1.66
C THR A 145 11.70 -19.04 -1.31
N LEU A 146 10.75 -18.44 -2.02
CA LEU A 146 10.20 -17.14 -1.66
C LEU A 146 9.49 -17.21 -0.30
N ALA A 147 8.61 -18.19 -0.07
CA ALA A 147 7.87 -18.31 1.18
C ALA A 147 8.80 -18.37 2.40
N ARG A 148 9.81 -19.24 2.38
CA ARG A 148 10.82 -19.36 3.45
C ARG A 148 11.67 -18.10 3.64
N LEU A 149 11.83 -17.28 2.60
CA LEU A 149 12.49 -15.98 2.73
C LEU A 149 11.56 -15.00 3.44
N LEU A 150 10.30 -14.88 2.98
CA LEU A 150 9.32 -13.95 3.54
C LEU A 150 8.96 -14.26 4.99
N GLU A 151 8.93 -15.54 5.39
CA GLU A 151 8.75 -15.98 6.78
C GLU A 151 9.79 -15.39 7.75
N LYS A 152 10.95 -14.98 7.25
CA LYS A 152 12.05 -14.44 8.06
C LYS A 152 12.29 -12.95 7.84
N LEU A 153 11.61 -12.35 6.87
CA LEU A 153 11.76 -10.94 6.56
C LEU A 153 10.74 -10.14 7.35
N GLU A 154 11.25 -9.12 8.03
CA GLU A 154 10.43 -8.11 8.68
C GLU A 154 9.76 -7.24 7.62
N ALA A 155 8.42 -7.16 7.63
CA ALA A 155 7.67 -6.34 6.67
C ALA A 155 8.10 -4.86 6.71
N SER A 156 8.51 -4.38 7.88
CA SER A 156 9.04 -3.03 8.10
C SER A 156 10.25 -2.71 7.22
N GLN A 157 11.15 -3.68 6.97
CA GLN A 157 12.35 -3.48 6.15
C GLN A 157 12.01 -3.23 4.67
N ILE A 158 11.01 -3.95 4.14
CA ILE A 158 10.50 -3.74 2.78
C ILE A 158 9.83 -2.37 2.68
N LEU A 159 9.04 -2.01 3.70
CA LEU A 159 8.36 -0.73 3.77
C LEU A 159 9.34 0.45 3.80
N GLU A 160 10.44 0.33 4.56
CA GLU A 160 11.49 1.35 4.59
C GLU A 160 12.16 1.56 3.23
N CYS A 161 12.34 0.50 2.45
CA CYS A 161 12.86 0.59 1.08
C CYS A 161 11.90 1.38 0.17
N MET A 162 10.60 1.13 0.28
CA MET A 162 9.55 1.84 -0.46
C MET A 162 9.47 3.31 -0.06
N ILE A 163 9.52 3.61 1.25
CA ILE A 163 9.61 4.98 1.78
C ILE A 163 10.86 5.69 1.25
N GLY A 164 11.99 4.99 1.15
CA GLY A 164 13.23 5.50 0.56
C GLY A 164 13.05 5.94 -0.88
N LEU A 165 12.41 5.12 -1.71
CA LEU A 165 12.08 5.46 -3.10
C LEU A 165 11.18 6.71 -3.17
N LEU A 166 10.14 6.78 -2.34
CA LEU A 166 9.25 7.94 -2.28
C LEU A 166 10.00 9.21 -1.89
N LYS A 167 10.88 9.14 -0.87
CA LYS A 167 11.73 10.26 -0.43
C LYS A 167 12.64 10.75 -1.55
N ASP A 168 13.21 9.85 -2.34
CA ASP A 168 14.05 10.19 -3.50
C ASP A 168 13.24 10.96 -4.55
N LEU A 169 12.02 10.51 -4.88
CA LEU A 169 11.14 11.18 -5.83
C LEU A 169 10.71 12.58 -5.36
N ILE A 170 10.40 12.73 -4.07
CA ILE A 170 10.08 14.02 -3.45
C ILE A 170 11.31 14.96 -3.48
N ARG A 171 12.49 14.46 -3.09
CA ARG A 171 13.74 15.22 -3.10
C ARG A 171 14.09 15.72 -4.50
N ASN A 172 13.86 14.89 -5.51
CA ASN A 172 14.06 15.22 -6.93
C ASN A 172 12.94 16.09 -7.52
N LYS A 173 12.04 16.63 -6.67
CA LYS A 173 10.95 17.55 -7.03
C LYS A 173 9.98 17.00 -8.08
N LYS A 174 9.89 15.68 -8.25
CA LYS A 174 9.02 15.04 -9.27
C LYS A 174 7.53 15.33 -9.06
N PHE A 175 7.12 15.55 -7.81
CA PHE A 175 5.72 15.81 -7.45
C PHE A 175 5.38 17.28 -7.21
N ARG A 176 6.32 18.21 -7.47
CA ARG A 176 6.13 19.63 -7.09
C ARG A 176 4.88 20.25 -7.74
N ASN A 177 4.63 19.91 -9.00
CA ASN A 177 3.51 20.44 -9.78
C ASN A 177 2.18 19.74 -9.46
N PHE A 178 2.22 18.65 -8.71
CA PHE A 178 1.06 17.82 -8.38
C PHE A 178 0.63 17.98 -6.91
N MET A 179 1.16 18.96 -6.19
CA MET A 179 0.76 19.25 -4.81
C MET A 179 -0.56 20.03 -4.76
N HIS A 180 -1.45 19.70 -3.83
CA HIS A 180 -2.67 20.46 -3.59
C HIS A 180 -2.41 21.64 -2.66
N LYS A 181 -2.65 22.88 -3.11
CA LYS A 181 -2.41 24.12 -2.32
C LYS A 181 -1.00 24.16 -1.68
N LYS A 182 0.03 23.72 -2.41
CA LYS A 182 1.43 23.59 -1.93
C LYS A 182 1.60 22.62 -0.74
N ARG A 183 0.70 21.65 -0.59
CA ARG A 183 0.74 20.58 0.43
C ARG A 183 0.62 19.22 -0.26
N PHE A 184 1.25 18.21 0.32
CA PHE A 184 0.95 16.82 -0.04
C PHE A 184 -0.32 16.37 0.65
N LEU A 185 -1.18 15.69 -0.09
CA LEU A 185 -2.44 15.18 0.41
C LEU A 185 -2.26 13.69 0.72
N ILE A 186 -2.43 13.29 1.97
CA ILE A 186 -2.33 11.90 2.40
C ILE A 186 -3.71 11.45 2.83
N ALA A 187 -4.26 10.45 2.14
CA ALA A 187 -5.43 9.72 2.62
C ALA A 187 -4.98 8.60 3.55
N ILE A 188 -5.71 8.42 4.64
CA ILE A 188 -5.52 7.33 5.59
C ILE A 188 -6.85 6.63 5.76
N ASP A 189 -6.85 5.33 5.55
CA ASP A 189 -8.03 4.47 5.68
C ASP A 189 -7.61 3.10 6.23
N GLY A 190 -8.53 2.45 6.94
CA GLY A 190 -8.35 1.12 7.49
C GLY A 190 -8.79 0.04 6.53
N THR A 191 -7.98 -1.00 6.36
CA THR A 191 -8.30 -2.13 5.50
C THR A 191 -7.97 -3.47 6.14
N GLN A 192 -8.91 -4.41 6.01
CA GLN A 192 -8.70 -5.78 6.43
C GLN A 192 -8.00 -6.56 5.30
N LYS A 193 -6.84 -7.13 5.59
CA LYS A 193 -6.07 -7.88 4.57
C LYS A 193 -6.56 -9.32 4.42
N PHE A 194 -6.81 -10.01 5.52
CA PHE A 194 -7.39 -11.36 5.51
C PHE A 194 -7.93 -11.74 6.90
N PHE A 195 -8.71 -12.82 6.96
CA PHE A 195 -9.27 -13.37 8.18
C PHE A 195 -9.31 -14.90 8.16
N ARG A 196 -9.43 -15.53 9.33
CA ARG A 196 -9.66 -16.97 9.55
C ARG A 196 -10.59 -17.19 10.74
N ASP A 197 -11.11 -18.39 10.84
CA ASP A 197 -11.91 -18.91 11.96
C ASP A 197 -11.07 -19.51 13.10
N PHE A 198 -9.74 -19.50 12.97
CA PHE A 198 -8.79 -19.90 14.02
C PHE A 198 -7.67 -18.86 14.17
N GLN A 199 -7.06 -18.79 15.36
CA GLN A 199 -5.94 -17.89 15.63
C GLN A 199 -4.64 -18.48 15.05
N TRP A 200 -4.10 -17.87 13.99
CA TRP A 200 -2.84 -18.31 13.36
C TRP A 200 -1.59 -17.60 13.89
N ALA A 201 -1.77 -16.47 14.57
CA ALA A 201 -0.70 -15.69 15.19
C ALA A 201 -1.22 -14.94 16.42
N PRO A 202 -0.41 -14.74 17.48
CA PRO A 202 -0.82 -14.03 18.69
C PRO A 202 -1.21 -12.57 18.40
N GLU A 203 -0.65 -11.96 17.37
CA GLU A 203 -0.86 -10.56 16.99
C GLU A 203 -2.23 -10.29 16.36
N CYS A 204 -2.96 -11.35 15.96
CA CYS A 204 -4.23 -11.22 15.26
C CYS A 204 -5.27 -10.50 16.11
N LEU A 205 -6.04 -9.62 15.47
CA LEU A 205 -7.25 -9.08 16.06
C LEU A 205 -8.35 -10.13 16.05
N GLN A 206 -9.24 -10.10 17.03
CA GLN A 206 -10.37 -11.01 17.19
C GLN A 206 -11.68 -10.22 17.16
N ARG A 207 -12.70 -10.78 16.51
CA ARG A 207 -14.09 -10.33 16.63
C ARG A 207 -15.01 -11.54 16.64
N HIS A 208 -16.25 -11.36 17.09
CA HIS A 208 -17.28 -12.37 16.90
C HIS A 208 -18.18 -11.96 15.74
N VAL A 209 -18.46 -12.91 14.85
CA VAL A 209 -19.29 -12.73 13.67
C VAL A 209 -20.45 -13.72 13.69
N GLY A 210 -21.55 -13.39 13.00
CA GLY A 210 -22.79 -14.15 13.10
C GLY A 210 -23.60 -13.71 14.33
N GLY A 211 -24.90 -13.48 14.11
CA GLY A 211 -25.80 -12.89 15.11
C GLY A 211 -25.88 -13.73 16.39
N GLU A 212 -26.68 -14.79 16.37
CA GLU A 212 -26.91 -15.65 17.55
C GLU A 212 -25.77 -16.62 17.83
N THR A 213 -25.08 -17.10 16.77
CA THR A 213 -24.03 -18.13 16.88
C THR A 213 -22.65 -17.60 17.26
N GLN A 214 -22.44 -16.27 17.29
CA GLN A 214 -21.22 -15.58 17.74
C GLN A 214 -19.92 -16.38 17.53
N THR A 215 -19.55 -16.62 16.26
CA THR A 215 -18.34 -17.39 15.95
C THR A 215 -17.11 -16.49 16.02
N PRO A 216 -16.02 -16.92 16.69
CA PRO A 216 -14.79 -16.15 16.74
C PRO A 216 -14.16 -16.09 15.36
N GLN A 217 -13.71 -14.91 14.97
CA GLN A 217 -13.00 -14.65 13.75
C GLN A 217 -11.75 -13.82 14.06
N TYR A 218 -10.62 -14.30 13.55
CA TYR A 218 -9.33 -13.65 13.70
C TYR A 218 -8.96 -12.96 12.39
N TYR A 219 -8.44 -11.74 12.43
CA TYR A 219 -8.20 -10.93 11.24
C TYR A 219 -6.93 -10.07 11.36
N CYS A 220 -6.30 -9.83 10.21
CA CYS A 220 -5.22 -8.87 10.05
C CYS A 220 -5.79 -7.56 9.50
N TYR A 221 -5.55 -6.47 10.22
CA TYR A 221 -6.04 -5.14 9.89
C TYR A 221 -4.90 -4.14 9.84
N VAL A 222 -4.91 -3.26 8.83
CA VAL A 222 -3.86 -2.26 8.65
C VAL A 222 -4.49 -0.91 8.34
N LEU A 223 -3.88 0.15 8.84
CA LEU A 223 -4.09 1.49 8.33
C LEU A 223 -3.15 1.72 7.14
N GLU A 224 -3.66 2.21 6.02
CA GLU A 224 -2.85 2.52 4.85
C GLU A 224 -2.80 4.02 4.59
N ALA A 225 -1.60 4.57 4.48
CA ALA A 225 -1.36 5.93 4.07
C ALA A 225 -1.05 5.98 2.57
N VAL A 226 -1.84 6.74 1.82
CA VAL A 226 -1.71 6.90 0.37
C VAL A 226 -1.54 8.38 0.03
N LEU A 227 -0.49 8.70 -0.71
CA LEU A 227 -0.26 10.03 -1.27
C LEU A 227 -1.13 10.24 -2.50
N ILE A 228 -1.95 11.27 -2.48
CA ILE A 228 -2.80 11.68 -3.60
C ILE A 228 -2.16 12.88 -4.30
N LEU A 229 -1.85 12.70 -5.58
CA LEU A 229 -1.32 13.74 -6.47
C LEU A 229 -2.46 14.48 -7.19
N GLY A 230 -2.19 15.71 -7.62
CA GLY A 230 -3.19 16.63 -8.19
C GLY A 230 -3.81 16.16 -9.52
N ASP A 231 -3.13 15.26 -10.23
CA ASP A 231 -3.62 14.57 -11.43
C ASP A 231 -4.49 13.34 -11.10
N GLY A 232 -4.55 12.95 -9.84
CA GLY A 232 -5.29 11.79 -9.33
C GLY A 232 -4.45 10.52 -9.23
N ILE A 233 -3.13 10.57 -9.48
CA ILE A 233 -2.25 9.44 -9.19
C ILE A 233 -2.19 9.23 -7.68
N THR A 234 -2.31 7.97 -7.26
CA THR A 234 -2.20 7.54 -5.87
C THR A 234 -0.94 6.70 -5.67
N LEU A 235 -0.12 7.07 -4.70
CA LEU A 235 1.12 6.35 -4.38
C LEU A 235 1.08 5.83 -2.93
N PRO A 236 1.29 4.52 -2.70
CA PRO A 236 1.36 4.00 -1.34
C PRO A 236 2.56 4.61 -0.62
N VAL A 237 2.34 5.11 0.60
CA VAL A 237 3.39 5.70 1.44
C VAL A 237 3.86 4.69 2.47
N MET A 238 2.92 4.19 3.27
CA MET A 238 3.19 3.22 4.31
C MET A 238 1.91 2.52 4.76
N SER A 239 2.07 1.37 5.40
CA SER A 239 1.01 0.68 6.13
C SER A 239 1.43 0.57 7.59
N GLU A 240 0.47 0.75 8.49
CA GLU A 240 0.63 0.54 9.93
C GLU A 240 -0.28 -0.60 10.36
N PHE A 241 0.29 -1.68 10.87
CA PHE A 241 -0.49 -2.80 11.37
C PHE A 241 -1.21 -2.42 12.68
N ILE A 242 -2.46 -2.87 12.79
CA ILE A 242 -3.24 -2.85 14.03
C ILE A 242 -3.22 -4.27 14.58
N GLU A 243 -2.40 -4.48 15.60
CA GLU A 243 -1.99 -5.80 16.07
C GLU A 243 -2.01 -5.84 17.59
N ASN A 244 -2.37 -7.00 18.13
CA ASN A 244 -2.31 -7.26 19.56
C ASN A 244 -0.86 -7.51 19.96
N ASN A 245 -0.35 -6.75 20.93
CA ASN A 245 1.01 -6.90 21.43
C ASN A 245 0.96 -7.39 22.88
N GLU A 246 1.94 -8.19 23.30
CA GLU A 246 2.09 -8.60 24.72
C GLU A 246 2.16 -7.39 25.67
N ASN A 247 2.61 -6.23 25.17
CA ASN A 247 2.70 -4.97 25.92
C ASN A 247 1.35 -4.24 26.10
N ASN A 248 0.22 -4.81 25.66
CA ASN A 248 -1.10 -4.31 26.05
C ASN A 248 -1.27 -4.59 27.55
N LYS A 249 -0.90 -3.60 28.38
CA LYS A 249 -1.02 -3.61 29.85
C LYS A 249 -2.42 -3.93 30.40
N GLU A 250 -3.43 -3.93 29.53
CA GLU A 250 -4.79 -4.37 29.78
C GLU A 250 -5.01 -5.64 28.95
N GLU A 251 -4.85 -6.82 29.55
CA GLU A 251 -4.92 -8.16 28.89
C GLU A 251 -6.21 -8.36 28.07
N SER A 252 -7.26 -7.57 28.32
CA SER A 252 -8.55 -7.68 27.64
C SER A 252 -8.75 -6.71 26.47
N LYS A 253 -7.79 -5.83 26.16
CA LYS A 253 -8.01 -4.74 25.19
C LYS A 253 -7.14 -4.86 23.96
N GLN A 254 -7.82 -5.03 22.83
CA GLN A 254 -7.17 -5.09 21.53
C GLN A 254 -6.63 -3.73 21.08
N ASP A 255 -5.67 -3.75 20.17
CA ASP A 255 -5.22 -2.53 19.52
C ASP A 255 -6.33 -1.94 18.63
N CYS A 256 -6.21 -0.65 18.31
CA CYS A 256 -7.22 0.05 17.55
C CYS A 256 -6.65 1.09 16.60
N GLU A 257 -7.45 1.45 15.59
CA GLU A 257 -7.09 2.43 14.56
C GLU A 257 -6.62 3.75 15.15
N ARG A 258 -7.24 4.24 16.24
CA ARG A 258 -6.81 5.48 16.87
C ARG A 258 -5.35 5.42 17.36
N LYS A 259 -4.95 4.33 18.00
CA LYS A 259 -3.57 4.14 18.46
C LYS A 259 -2.62 3.96 17.26
N GLY A 260 -3.03 3.17 16.27
CA GLY A 260 -2.30 3.01 15.02
C GLY A 260 -2.08 4.33 14.28
N PHE A 261 -3.08 5.20 14.22
CA PHE A 261 -2.99 6.52 13.61
C PHE A 261 -1.93 7.39 14.29
N TYR A 262 -1.84 7.39 15.62
CA TYR A 262 -0.79 8.15 16.31
C TYR A 262 0.62 7.65 15.96
N ARG A 263 0.82 6.32 15.91
CA ARG A 263 2.09 5.71 15.47
C ARG A 263 2.41 6.10 14.01
N MET A 264 1.41 5.99 13.13
CA MET A 264 1.53 6.37 11.73
C MET A 264 1.82 7.87 11.57
N ALA A 265 1.15 8.74 12.31
CA ALA A 265 1.32 10.19 12.22
C ALA A 265 2.75 10.62 12.58
N GLU A 266 3.34 9.99 13.60
CA GLU A 266 4.75 10.21 13.96
C GLU A 266 5.69 9.80 12.81
N LYS A 267 5.46 8.62 12.22
CA LYS A 267 6.22 8.11 11.06
C LYS A 267 6.05 9.03 9.84
N LEU A 268 4.83 9.45 9.50
CA LEU A 268 4.55 10.40 8.42
C LEU A 268 5.25 11.73 8.64
N LYS A 269 5.25 12.26 9.87
CA LYS A 269 5.97 13.50 10.19
C LYS A 269 7.47 13.36 9.96
N LYS A 270 8.05 12.20 10.27
CA LYS A 270 9.47 11.87 9.98
C LYS A 270 9.74 11.72 8.48
N ILE A 271 8.80 11.17 7.71
CA ILE A 271 8.92 11.01 6.25
C ILE A 271 8.89 12.37 5.55
N PHE A 272 7.99 13.26 5.96
CA PHE A 272 7.69 14.53 5.31
C PHE A 272 8.15 15.76 6.11
N ARG A 273 9.26 15.66 6.87
CA ARG A 273 9.72 16.70 7.83
C ARG A 273 9.72 18.13 7.30
N LYS A 274 10.06 18.33 6.03
CA LYS A 274 10.22 19.65 5.39
C LYS A 274 9.04 20.06 4.51
N THR A 275 7.97 19.28 4.48
CA THR A 275 6.83 19.51 3.59
C THR A 275 5.54 19.62 4.37
N LYS A 276 4.63 20.46 3.88
CA LYS A 276 3.31 20.63 4.48
C LYS A 276 2.43 19.46 4.05
N LEU A 277 1.77 18.82 5.02
CA LEU A 277 0.86 17.70 4.80
C LEU A 277 -0.59 18.10 5.07
N SER A 278 -1.51 17.63 4.26
CA SER A 278 -2.94 17.60 4.59
C SER A 278 -3.34 16.14 4.72
N ILE A 279 -3.99 15.79 5.82
CA ILE A 279 -4.50 14.44 6.08
C ILE A 279 -5.98 14.43 5.73
N ILE A 280 -6.41 13.38 5.03
CA ILE A 280 -7.81 13.01 4.85
C ILE A 280 -7.99 11.65 5.52
N ALA A 281 -8.92 11.55 6.46
CA ALA A 281 -9.27 10.32 7.14
C ALA A 281 -10.74 10.44 7.62
N ASP A 282 -11.38 9.31 7.90
CA ASP A 282 -12.72 9.21 8.48
C ASP A 282 -12.72 9.06 10.02
#